data_AF-A0A3C1PP95-F1
#
_entry.id   AF-A0A3C1PP95-F1
#
_cell.length_a   1.000
_cell.length_b   1.000
_cell.length_c   1.000
_cell.angle_alpha   90.00
_cell.angle_beta   90.00
_cell.angle_gamma   90.00
#
_symmetry.space_group_name_H-M   'P 1'
#
loop_
_entity.id
_entity.type
_entity.pdbx_description
1 polymer ?
#
loop_
_entity_poly.entity_id
_entity_poly.type
_entity_poly.pdbx_seq_one_letter_code
_entity_poly.pdbx_strand_id
1 'polypeptide(L)' 'MVDKIFDEPLLQSNKTVVFSDQKILVVIMQLLNERPKEFEAVRGQVISDYQDYLEAEWIKTLRKKHKIKIEKDVLYSIQ' A
#
# COMPACT_ATOMS: atom_id res chain seq x y z
N MET A 1 -16.61 -15.75 0.15
CA MET A 1 -16.42 -17.15 -0.30
C MET A 1 -14.94 -17.34 -0.65
N VAL A 2 -14.05 -17.17 0.33
CA VAL A 2 -12.60 -17.40 0.21
C VAL A 2 -12.09 -18.34 1.34
N ASP A 3 -12.92 -18.58 2.35
CA ASP A 3 -12.52 -19.21 3.62
C ASP A 3 -12.62 -20.75 3.66
N LYS A 4 -12.77 -21.45 2.52
CA LYS A 4 -12.93 -22.91 2.49
C LYS A 4 -11.81 -23.68 1.77
N ILE A 5 -10.60 -23.12 1.73
CA ILE A 5 -9.44 -23.76 1.07
C ILE A 5 -8.39 -24.26 2.10
N PHE A 6 -8.61 -24.06 3.40
CA PHE A 6 -7.55 -24.15 4.40
C PHE A 6 -7.51 -25.42 5.27
N ASP A 7 -8.31 -26.45 4.97
CA ASP A 7 -8.24 -27.72 5.71
C ASP A 7 -7.52 -28.81 4.90
N GLU A 8 -6.53 -29.42 5.57
CA GLU A 8 -5.73 -30.62 5.24
C GLU A 8 -4.37 -30.48 4.50
N PRO A 9 -3.39 -31.33 4.88
CA PRO A 9 -1.96 -31.01 4.90
C PRO A 9 -1.28 -31.44 3.60
N LEU A 10 -1.12 -30.53 2.65
CA LEU A 10 -0.37 -30.80 1.42
C LEU A 10 0.74 -29.78 1.25
N LEU A 11 1.82 -30.00 2.01
CA LEU A 11 3.15 -29.48 1.69
C LEU A 11 3.58 -30.08 0.34
N GLN A 12 3.16 -29.47 -0.78
CA GLN A 12 3.81 -29.48 -2.11
C GLN A 12 2.95 -28.96 -3.28
N SER A 13 1.81 -28.29 -3.08
CA SER A 13 1.06 -27.76 -4.23
C SER A 13 1.53 -26.36 -4.62
N ASN A 14 2.43 -26.27 -5.61
CA ASN A 14 2.73 -25.02 -6.33
C ASN A 14 1.43 -24.44 -6.90
N LYS A 15 0.93 -23.33 -6.37
CA LYS A 15 -0.33 -22.71 -6.81
C LYS A 15 -0.02 -21.48 -7.67
N THR A 16 -0.31 -21.57 -8.97
CA THR A 16 -0.16 -20.42 -9.86
C THR A 16 -1.43 -19.58 -9.79
N VAL A 17 -1.30 -18.31 -9.40
CA VAL A 17 -2.41 -17.35 -9.37
C VAL A 17 -2.20 -16.38 -10.54
N VAL A 18 -3.07 -16.44 -11.53
CA VAL A 18 -2.96 -15.62 -12.75
C VAL A 18 -3.69 -14.30 -12.52
N PHE A 19 -2.97 -13.19 -12.53
CA PHE A 19 -3.54 -11.85 -12.47
C PHE A 19 -3.53 -11.25 -13.88
N SER A 20 -4.69 -11.32 -14.55
CA SER A 20 -5.17 -10.53 -15.71
C SER A 20 -4.30 -10.32 -16.97
N ASP A 21 -3.01 -10.58 -16.95
CA ASP A 21 -2.10 -10.63 -18.10
C ASP A 21 -0.68 -11.12 -17.70
N GLN A 22 -0.41 -11.25 -16.39
CA GLN A 22 0.86 -11.75 -15.86
C GLN A 22 0.65 -13.07 -15.12
N LYS A 23 1.42 -14.09 -15.51
CA LYS A 23 1.44 -15.38 -14.82
C LYS A 23 2.35 -15.26 -13.60
N ILE A 24 1.77 -15.25 -12.40
CA ILE A 24 2.52 -15.22 -11.14
C ILE A 24 2.43 -16.60 -10.48
N LEU A 25 3.59 -17.24 -10.28
CA LEU A 25 3.69 -18.48 -9.51
C LEU A 25 3.88 -18.13 -8.03
N VAL A 26 2.97 -18.56 -7.17
CA VAL A 26 3.05 -18.33 -5.72
C VAL A 26 3.21 -19.67 -5.03
N VAL A 27 4.38 -19.90 -4.43
CA VAL A 27 4.68 -21.10 -3.64
C VAL A 27 4.65 -20.72 -2.17
N ILE A 28 3.70 -21.28 -1.43
CA ILE A 28 3.57 -21.05 0.01
C ILE A 28 4.44 -22.09 0.72
N MET A 29 5.57 -21.67 1.28
CA MET A 29 6.50 -22.56 1.97
C MET A 29 6.11 -22.83 3.42
N GLN A 30 5.43 -21.88 4.07
CA GLN A 30 5.09 -21.96 5.48
C GLN A 30 3.83 -21.15 5.79
N LEU A 31 2.91 -21.74 6.54
CA LEU A 31 1.76 -21.05 7.11
C LEU A 31 2.14 -20.60 8.53
N LEU A 32 2.08 -19.29 8.79
CA LEU A 32 2.33 -18.73 10.11
C LEU A 32 1.01 -18.68 10.90
N ASN A 33 1.03 -19.14 12.15
CA ASN A 33 -0.11 -19.03 13.05
C ASN A 33 -0.44 -17.55 13.33
N GLU A 34 -1.71 -17.28 13.62
CA GLU A 34 -2.19 -15.96 14.01
C GLU A 34 -1.42 -15.46 15.25
N ARG A 35 -0.54 -14.49 15.03
CA ARG A 35 0.22 -13.86 16.11
C ARG A 35 0.14 -12.35 15.95
N PRO A 36 0.04 -11.58 17.05
CA PRO A 36 0.23 -10.14 16.97
C PRO A 36 1.60 -9.90 16.33
N LYS A 37 1.64 -9.06 15.29
CA LYS A 37 2.92 -8.62 14.73
C LYS A 37 3.72 -7.97 15.85
N GLU A 38 5.00 -8.29 15.94
CA GLU A 38 5.86 -7.66 16.91
C GLU A 38 5.90 -6.14 16.68
N PHE A 39 5.96 -5.39 17.78
CA PHE A 39 6.01 -3.93 17.74
C PHE A 39 7.12 -3.42 16.80
N GLU A 40 8.31 -4.02 16.87
CA GLU A 40 9.44 -3.66 16.00
C GLU A 40 9.13 -3.87 14.50
N ALA A 41 8.29 -4.85 14.16
CA ALA A 41 7.91 -5.12 12.76
C ALA A 41 6.90 -4.09 12.21
N VAL A 42 6.10 -3.46 13.07
CA VAL A 42 5.07 -2.49 12.66
C VAL A 42 5.45 -1.04 12.95
N ARG A 43 6.43 -0.80 13.83
CA ARG A 43 6.88 0.54 14.22
C ARG A 43 7.25 1.40 13.03
N GLY A 44 8.04 0.85 12.09
CA GLY A 44 8.44 1.58 10.89
C GLY A 44 7.25 2.02 10.03
N GLN A 45 6.29 1.12 9.83
CA GLN A 45 5.08 1.41 9.07
C GLN A 45 4.24 2.50 9.73
N VAL A 46 3.97 2.37 11.03
CA VAL A 46 3.17 3.34 11.79
C VAL A 46 3.81 4.72 11.79
N ILE A 47 5.14 4.80 11.91
CA ILE A 47 5.87 6.06 11.80
C ILE A 47 5.71 6.66 10.41
N SER A 48 5.87 5.86 9.35
CA SER A 48 5.72 6.30 7.96
C SER A 48 4.32 6.89 7.72
N ASP A 49 3.28 6.15 8.10
CA ASP A 49 1.89 6.56 7.90
C ASP A 49 1.59 7.88 8.64
N TYR A 50 2.20 8.08 9.81
CA TYR A 50 2.07 9.32 10.56
C TYR A 50 2.84 10.48 9.94
N GLN A 51 4.01 10.25 9.33
CA GLN A 51 4.72 11.28 8.57
C GLN A 51 3.89 11.75 7.37
N ASP A 52 3.30 10.82 6.62
CA ASP A 52 2.44 11.14 5.47
C ASP A 52 1.25 12.01 5.88
N TYR A 53 0.64 11.72 7.02
CA TYR A 53 -0.43 12.54 7.60
C TYR A 53 0.05 13.98 7.89
N LEU A 54 1.18 14.13 8.58
CA LEU A 54 1.73 15.43 8.95
C LEU A 54 2.12 16.26 7.72
N GLU A 55 2.71 15.63 6.70
CA GLU A 55 3.05 16.29 5.44
C GLU A 55 1.80 16.81 4.72
N ALA A 56 0.74 16.00 4.66
CA ALA A 56 -0.52 16.41 4.06
C ALA A 56 -1.15 17.62 4.78
N GLU A 57 -1.15 17.62 6.12
CA GLU A 57 -1.59 18.76 6.92
C GLU A 57 -0.71 19.99 6.73
N TRP A 58 0.60 19.81 6.63
CA TRP A 58 1.54 20.89 6.43
C TRP A 58 1.34 21.57 5.07
N ILE A 59 1.23 20.80 3.99
CA ILE A 59 0.95 21.31 2.64
C ILE A 59 -0.38 22.06 2.60
N LYS A 60 -1.44 21.54 3.23
CA LYS A 60 -2.74 22.22 3.33
C LYS A 60 -2.59 23.58 4.02
N THR A 61 -1.85 23.62 5.12
CA THR A 61 -1.61 24.85 5.88
C THR A 61 -0.84 25.88 5.07
N LEU A 62 0.20 25.46 4.35
CA LEU A 62 0.97 26.33 3.46
C LEU A 62 0.12 26.90 2.32
N ARG A 63 -0.68 26.06 1.66
CA ARG A 63 -1.62 26.50 0.61
C ARG A 63 -2.68 27.47 1.13
N LYS A 64 -3.10 27.33 2.39
CA LYS A 64 -4.05 28.25 3.02
C LYS A 64 -3.41 29.59 3.40
N LYS A 65 -2.15 29.57 3.88
CA LYS A 65 -1.42 30.77 4.31
C LYS A 65 -1.00 31.65 3.14
N HIS A 66 -0.69 31.07 1.99
CA HIS A 66 -0.21 31.79 0.82
C HIS A 66 -1.28 31.84 -0.26
N LYS A 67 -1.65 33.05 -0.71
CA LYS A 67 -2.52 33.21 -1.89
C LYS A 67 -1.76 32.75 -3.14
N ILE A 68 -2.17 31.60 -3.68
CA ILE A 68 -1.68 31.12 -4.98
C ILE A 68 -2.58 31.73 -6.06
N LYS A 69 -2.01 32.58 -6.93
CA LYS A 69 -2.68 33.11 -8.11
C LYS A 69 -2.16 32.34 -9.33
N ILE A 70 -3.03 31.54 -9.96
CA ILE A 70 -2.70 30.78 -11.17
C ILE A 70 -3.20 31.57 -12.36
N GLU A 71 -2.28 32.15 -13.14
CA GLU A 71 -2.59 32.81 -14.41
C GLU A 71 -2.72 31.74 -15.50
N LYS A 72 -3.95 31.26 -15.70
CA LYS A 72 -4.24 30.17 -16.65
C LYS A 72 -3.92 30.54 -18.10
N ASP A 73 -4.05 31.81 -18.45
CA ASP A 73 -3.83 32.30 -19.82
C ASP A 73 -2.37 32.15 -20.27
N VAL A 74 -1.41 32.34 -19.35
CA VAL A 74 0.01 32.10 -19.62
C VAL A 74 0.34 30.61 -19.56
N LEU A 75 -0.32 29.84 -18.69
CA LEU A 75 -0.06 28.40 -18.56
C LEU A 75 -0.40 27.64 -19.85
N TYR A 76 -1.50 27.99 -20.52
CA TYR A 76 -1.95 27.32 -21.73
C TYR A 76 -1.31 27.87 -23.02
N SER A 77 -0.54 28.96 -22.95
CA SER A 77 0.16 29.50 -24.13
C SER A 77 1.47 28.78 -24.45
N ILE A 78 1.93 27.87 -23.58
CA ILE A 78 3.18 27.12 -23.70
C ILE A 78 2.96 25.62 -24.00
N GLN A 79 1.71 25.21 -24.27
CA GLN A 79 1.35 23.82 -24.58
C GLN A 79 1.31 23.55 -26.09
#